data_AF-A0A1F1LGX0-F1
#
_entry.id   AF-A0A1F1LGX0-F1
#
_cell.length_a   1.000
_cell.length_b   1.000
_cell.length_c   1.000
_cell.angle_alpha   90.00
_cell.angle_beta   90.00
_cell.angle_gamma   90.00
#
_symmetry.space_group_name_H-M   'P 1'
#
loop_
_entity.id
_entity.type
_entity.pdbx_description
1 polymer ?
#
loop_
_entity_poly.entity_id
_entity_poly.type
_entity_poly.pdbx_seq_one_letter_code
_entity_poly.pdbx_strand_id
1 'polypeptide(L)'
;MTEGNGLDRIRRGEPENDVIRGGWVSKLIRAVKVNRLVILNPDGTIRRVLYARLVHHAYESSSPEKRPLPRAWFDIRDDHQAASLIGTRSPVIPARNPVKYG
;
A
#
# COMPACT_ATOMS: atom_id res chain seq x y z
N MET A 1 14.76 -13.84 5.30
CA MET A 1 13.37 -13.73 4.79
C MET A 1 13.20 -12.42 4.05
N THR A 2 12.87 -12.46 2.76
CA THR A 2 12.42 -11.31 1.97
C THR A 2 11.25 -10.66 2.71
N GLU A 3 11.21 -9.33 2.82
CA GLU A 3 9.98 -8.69 3.29
C GLU A 3 8.85 -9.12 2.36
N GLY A 4 7.84 -9.77 2.93
CA GLY A 4 6.65 -10.13 2.17
C GLY A 4 6.08 -8.88 1.54
N ASN A 5 5.68 -8.97 0.27
CA ASN A 5 4.89 -7.91 -0.33
C ASN A 5 3.59 -7.73 0.48
N GLY A 6 2.90 -6.60 0.34
CA GLY A 6 1.69 -6.34 1.11
C GLY A 6 0.64 -7.45 0.99
N LEU A 7 0.51 -8.05 -0.19
CA LEU A 7 -0.40 -9.16 -0.45
C LEU A 7 -0.07 -10.41 0.37
N ASP A 8 1.19 -10.77 0.51
CA ASP A 8 1.62 -11.94 1.29
C ASP A 8 1.38 -11.72 2.79
N ARG A 9 1.58 -10.50 3.29
CA ARG A 9 1.28 -10.13 4.68
C ARG A 9 -0.21 -10.23 4.99
N ILE A 10 -1.04 -9.67 4.11
CA ILE A 10 -2.50 -9.77 4.21
C ILE A 10 -2.94 -11.24 4.17
N ARG A 11 -2.37 -12.06 3.27
CA ARG A 11 -2.65 -13.50 3.18
C ARG A 11 -2.25 -14.29 4.42
N ARG A 12 -1.24 -13.81 5.16
CA ARG A 12 -0.82 -14.39 6.45
C ARG A 12 -1.68 -13.93 7.63
N GLY A 13 -2.71 -13.11 7.39
CA GLY A 13 -3.67 -12.67 8.40
C GLY A 13 -3.34 -11.33 9.05
N GLU A 14 -2.30 -10.61 8.60
CA GLU A 14 -2.07 -9.25 9.08
C GLU A 14 -3.22 -8.33 8.64
N PRO A 15 -3.75 -7.46 9.53
CA PRO A 15 -4.79 -6.52 9.16
C PRO A 15 -4.34 -5.63 8.01
N GLU A 16 -5.18 -5.51 6.98
CA GLU A 16 -4.87 -4.74 5.76
C GLU A 16 -4.43 -3.30 6.05
N ASN A 17 -5.12 -2.62 6.97
CA ASN A 17 -4.78 -1.25 7.35
C ASN A 17 -3.38 -1.17 8.00
N ASP A 18 -2.99 -2.18 8.76
CA ASP A 18 -1.70 -2.23 9.45
C ASP A 18 -0.57 -2.55 8.47
N VAL A 19 -0.83 -3.39 7.46
CA VAL A 19 0.09 -3.60 6.35
C VAL A 19 0.33 -2.30 5.57
N ILE A 20 -0.73 -1.51 5.34
CA ILE A 20 -0.60 -0.22 4.66
C ILE A 20 0.16 0.80 5.51
N ARG A 21 -0.13 0.87 6.81
CA ARG A 21 0.53 1.78 7.73
C ARG A 21 1.97 1.36 8.04
N GLY A 22 2.31 0.08 7.88
CA GLY A 22 3.57 -0.53 8.33
C GLY A 22 4.84 -0.25 7.51
N GLY A 23 4.95 0.92 6.87
CA GLY A 23 6.21 1.38 6.27
C GLY A 23 6.61 0.69 4.96
N TRP A 24 6.35 1.36 3.84
CA TRP A 24 6.53 0.84 2.49
C TRP A 24 7.88 1.19 1.93
N VAL A 25 8.58 0.22 1.35
CA VAL A 25 9.84 0.47 0.61
C VAL A 25 9.54 1.36 -0.60
N SER A 26 9.87 2.64 -0.50
CA SER A 26 9.58 3.65 -1.52
C SER A 26 10.47 4.88 -1.32
N LYS A 27 11.04 5.40 -2.42
CA LYS A 27 11.75 6.68 -2.41
C LYS A 27 10.76 7.83 -2.16
N LEU A 28 11.16 8.84 -1.40
CA LEU A 28 10.37 10.04 -1.11
C LEU A 28 9.67 10.63 -2.35
N ILE A 29 10.40 10.81 -3.46
CA ILE A 29 9.86 11.37 -4.72
C ILE A 29 8.67 10.58 -5.31
N ARG A 30 8.57 9.29 -5.00
CA ARG A 30 7.43 8.45 -5.37
C ARG A 30 6.35 8.50 -4.30
N ALA A 31 6.75 8.44 -3.03
CA ALA A 31 5.84 8.46 -1.88
C ALA A 31 4.96 9.72 -1.84
N VAL A 32 5.51 10.91 -2.13
CA VAL A 32 4.75 12.17 -2.18
C VAL A 32 3.65 12.20 -3.26
N LYS A 33 3.74 11.31 -4.26
CA LYS A 33 2.74 11.19 -5.33
C LYS A 33 1.63 10.19 -5.00
N VAL A 34 1.70 9.51 -3.86
CA VAL A 34 0.69 8.55 -3.42
C VAL A 34 -0.37 9.30 -2.62
N ASN A 35 -1.48 9.64 -3.29
CA ASN A 35 -2.66 10.25 -2.69
C ASN A 35 -3.82 9.25 -2.52
N ARG A 36 -3.79 8.14 -3.26
CA ARG A 36 -4.83 7.12 -3.24
C ARG A 36 -4.25 5.73 -3.44
N LEU A 37 -4.79 4.80 -2.67
CA LEU A 37 -4.52 3.38 -2.75
C LEU A 37 -5.83 2.64 -3.08
N VAL A 38 -5.73 1.57 -3.85
CA VAL A 38 -6.83 0.64 -4.08
C VAL A 38 -6.46 -0.74 -3.59
N ILE A 39 -7.47 -1.46 -3.11
CA ILE A 39 -7.37 -2.88 -2.78
C ILE A 39 -8.13 -3.65 -3.83
N LEU A 40 -7.47 -4.63 -4.43
CA LEU A 40 -8.04 -5.41 -5.52
C LEU A 40 -8.52 -6.78 -5.03
N ASN A 41 -9.62 -7.24 -5.61
CA ASN A 41 -10.00 -8.65 -5.60
C ASN A 41 -9.00 -9.48 -6.44
N PRO A 42 -8.98 -10.82 -6.29
CA PRO A 42 -8.12 -11.69 -7.09
C PRO A 42 -8.32 -11.56 -8.61
N ASP A 43 -9.51 -11.19 -9.06
CA ASP A 43 -9.86 -10.97 -10.47
C ASP A 43 -9.39 -9.61 -11.04
N GLY A 44 -8.84 -8.73 -10.19
CA GLY A 44 -8.38 -7.39 -10.57
C GLY A 44 -9.43 -6.29 -10.45
N THR A 45 -10.64 -6.58 -9.98
CA THR A 45 -11.63 -5.56 -9.66
C THR A 45 -11.29 -4.84 -8.36
N ILE A 46 -11.65 -3.56 -8.26
CA ILE A 46 -11.39 -2.75 -7.07
C ILE A 46 -12.42 -3.11 -6.00
N ARG A 47 -11.94 -3.59 -4.84
CA ARG A 47 -12.74 -3.90 -3.65
C ARG A 47 -12.89 -2.69 -2.74
N ARG A 48 -11.84 -1.88 -2.60
CA ARG A 48 -11.79 -0.75 -1.66
C ARG A 48 -10.91 0.36 -2.20
N VAL A 49 -11.27 1.59 -1.91
CA VAL A 49 -10.50 2.79 -2.27
C VAL A 49 -10.16 3.57 -1.01
N LEU A 50 -8.89 3.93 -0.89
CA LEU A 50 -8.32 4.57 0.29
C LEU A 50 -7.67 5.87 -0.10
N TYR A 51 -7.96 6.93 0.63
CA TYR A 51 -7.16 8.14 0.60
C TYR A 51 -5.91 7.89 1.44
N ALA A 52 -4.75 8.25 0.90
CA ALA A 52 -3.46 8.07 1.56
C ALA A 52 -2.75 9.41 1.71
N ARG A 53 -2.25 9.68 2.92
CA ARG A 53 -1.43 10.85 3.22
C ARG A 53 -0.07 10.40 3.77
N LEU A 54 1.01 10.81 3.13
CA LEU A 54 2.36 10.58 3.65
C LEU A 54 2.51 11.28 5.00
N VAL A 55 2.84 10.52 6.04
CA VAL A 55 3.05 11.04 7.41
C VAL A 55 4.52 10.98 7.82
N HIS A 56 5.27 10.00 7.31
CA HIS A 56 6.69 9.85 7.64
C HIS A 56 7.48 9.23 6.50
N HIS A 57 8.77 9.55 6.41
CA HIS A 57 9.71 8.92 5.50
C HIS A 57 11.11 8.90 6.12
N ALA A 58 11.76 7.74 6.09
CA ALA A 58 13.07 7.51 6.69
C ALA A 58 13.83 6.40 5.96
N TYR A 59 15.15 6.33 6.18
CA TYR A 59 15.94 5.16 5.79
C TYR A 59 15.99 4.20 6.97
N GLU A 60 15.19 3.14 6.91
CA GLU A 60 15.05 2.19 8.00
C GLU A 60 15.21 0.75 7.54
N SER A 61 15.89 -0.03 8.38
CA SER A 61 15.99 -1.47 8.17
C SER A 61 14.78 -2.18 8.76
N SER A 62 14.33 -3.25 8.11
CA SER A 62 13.27 -4.12 8.66
C SER A 62 13.78 -5.06 9.75
N SER A 63 15.10 -5.22 9.88
CA SER A 63 15.74 -5.97 10.96
C SER A 63 17.21 -5.55 11.11
N PRO A 64 17.83 -5.70 12.30
CA PRO A 64 19.18 -5.20 12.57
C PRO A 64 20.25 -5.65 11.57
N GLU A 65 20.11 -6.86 11.02
CA GLU A 65 21.06 -7.46 10.08
C GLU A 65 20.88 -7.02 8.62
N LYS A 66 19.78 -6.32 8.30
CA LYS A 66 19.49 -5.86 6.94
C LYS A 66 19.99 -4.44 6.70
N ARG A 67 20.27 -4.14 5.43
CA ARG A 67 20.61 -2.77 5.02
C ARG A 67 19.37 -1.87 5.10
N PRO A 68 19.49 -0.65 5.64
CA PRO A 68 18.40 0.33 5.61
C PRO A 68 17.93 0.62 4.19
N LEU A 69 16.61 0.72 4.01
CA LEU A 69 15.97 1.07 2.75
C LEU A 69 15.09 2.32 2.95
N PRO A 70 14.85 3.11 1.90
CA PRO A 70 13.92 4.23 1.99
C PRO A 70 12.51 3.69 2.21
N ARG A 71 11.87 4.12 3.30
CA ARG A 71 10.53 3.73 3.70
C ARG A 71 9.63 4.94 3.82
N ALA A 72 8.34 4.73 3.54
CA ALA A 72 7.29 5.71 3.64
C ALA A 72 6.10 5.15 4.42
N TRP A 73 5.58 5.92 5.37
CA TRP A 73 4.41 5.57 6.16
C TRP A 73 3.27 6.50 5.78
N PHE A 74 2.09 5.90 5.60
CA PHE A 74 0.89 6.61 5.20
C PHE A 74 -0.16 6.50 6.28
N ASP A 75 -0.82 7.61 6.58
CA ASP A 75 -2.14 7.55 7.17
C ASP A 75 -3.17 7.29 6.07
N ILE A 76 -4.20 6.53 6.40
CA ILE A 76 -5.23 6.08 5.46
C ILE A 76 -6.62 6.15 6.05
N ARG A 77 -7.57 6.44 5.16
CA ARG A 77 -9.01 6.41 5.42
C ARG A 77 -9.76 6.00 4.16
N ASP A 78 -10.98 5.52 4.30
CA ASP A 78 -11.85 5.25 3.17
C ASP A 78 -12.09 6.52 2.34
N ASP A 79 -11.90 6.42 1.02
CA ASP A 79 -12.14 7.52 0.09
C ASP A 79 -13.55 7.43 -0.47
N HIS A 80 -14.50 7.96 0.28
CA HIS A 80 -15.91 7.98 -0.12
C HIS A 80 -16.16 8.76 -1.42
N GLN A 81 -15.31 9.73 -1.76
CA GLN A 81 -15.44 10.50 -3.00
C GLN A 81 -15.09 9.65 -4.23
N ALA A 82 -14.26 8.62 -4.06
CA ALA A 82 -13.84 7.70 -5.10
C ALA A 82 -14.54 6.34 -5.02
N ALA A 83 -15.63 6.22 -4.24
CA ALA A 83 -16.38 4.97 -4.07
C ALA A 83 -16.94 4.41 -5.39
N SER A 84 -17.19 5.26 -6.39
CA SER A 84 -17.65 4.85 -7.73
C SER A 84 -16.65 3.96 -8.49
N LEU A 85 -15.39 3.90 -8.05
CA LEU A 85 -14.38 3.01 -8.63
C LEU A 85 -14.55 1.56 -8.15
N ILE A 86 -15.25 1.32 -7.04
CA ILE A 86 -15.47 -0.03 -6.51
C ILE A 86 -16.25 -0.86 -7.55
N GLY A 87 -15.78 -2.08 -7.80
CA GLY A 87 -16.31 -2.98 -8.83
C GLY A 87 -15.72 -2.76 -10.23
N THR A 88 -15.01 -1.66 -10.47
CA THR A 88 -14.31 -1.43 -11.75
C THR A 88 -12.97 -2.16 -11.80
N ARG A 89 -12.42 -2.37 -13.00
CA ARG A 89 -11.13 -3.06 -13.18
C ARG A 89 -9.97 -2.09 -12.98
N SER A 90 -9.02 -2.45 -12.11
CA SER A 90 -7.79 -1.71 -11.95
C SER A 90 -6.86 -1.90 -13.15
N PRO A 91 -6.14 -0.86 -13.62
CA PRO A 91 -5.12 -0.99 -14.65
C PRO A 91 -3.86 -1.71 -14.14
N VAL A 92 -3.77 -1.99 -12.84
CA VAL A 92 -2.63 -2.64 -12.20
C VAL A 92 -3.02 -4.01 -11.66
N ILE A 93 -2.11 -4.98 -11.79
CA ILE A 93 -2.32 -6.36 -11.37
C ILE A 93 -2.40 -6.53 -9.84
N PRO A 94 -3.23 -7.47 -9.32
CA PRO A 94 -3.40 -7.75 -7.89
C PRO A 94 -2.14 -8.17 -7.12
N ALA A 95 -1.11 -8.66 -7.82
CA ALA A 95 0.14 -9.15 -7.21
C ALA A 95 0.86 -8.11 -6.33
N ARG A 96 0.48 -6.83 -6.43
CA ARG A 96 1.06 -5.72 -5.66
C ARG A 96 0.08 -5.08 -4.69
N ASN A 97 -1.01 -5.75 -4.31
CA ASN A 97 -1.95 -5.20 -3.33
C ASN A 97 -1.26 -4.82 -2.02
N PRO A 98 -1.56 -3.64 -1.45
CA PRO A 98 -2.36 -2.51 -1.97
C PRO A 98 -1.68 -1.75 -3.12
N VAL A 99 -2.43 -1.15 -4.03
CA VAL A 99 -1.84 -0.51 -5.23
C VAL A 99 -2.06 0.99 -5.25
N LYS A 100 -1.02 1.77 -5.60
CA LYS A 100 -1.16 3.19 -5.95
C LYS A 100 -2.13 3.37 -7.13
N TYR A 101 -3.12 4.25 -6.95
CA TYR A 101 -4.12 4.56 -7.98
C TYR A 101 -4.18 6.08 -8.23
N GLY A 102 -3.86 6.51 -9.45
CA GLY A 102 -3.69 7.94 -9.78
C GLY A 102 -2.31 8.23 -10.36
#